data_AF-A0A0M3JXP4-F1
#
_entry.id   AF-A0A0M3JXP4-F1
#
_cell.length_a   1.000
_cell.length_b   1.000
_cell.length_c   1.000
_cell.angle_alpha   90.00
_cell.angle_beta   90.00
_cell.angle_gamma   90.00
#
_symmetry.space_group_name_H-M   'P 1'
#
loop_
_entity.id
_entity.type
_entity.pdbx_description
1 polymer ?
#
loop_
_entity_poly.entity_id
_entity_poly.type
_entity_poly.pdbx_seq_one_letter_code
_entity_poly.pdbx_strand_id
1 'polypeptide(L)'
;MNADSTIARSDSYCHNGGRLAANEHCDCNPPYTGPRCDDYACVHGISVGARYDSESLFFNKPCLCDEGWIGDLCEVPIANQCNDRGEFKNGRCHCIGYFFGSQCQYVSRCEHGRRKHGRCICEDGWEGDYCHEIICQHGYPDAQNGSQSCVCPIRFSGIHCDRCAQNAPKVEPYPDCTIHLPAPRARILRQKTNSQIRSRIVITVSACLLLLLLILTMFILHRRRQKQMRKSTVEYAGRHELRERQNMLEKAVVSPEQIRNHERLGLV
;
A
#
# COMPACT_ATOMS: atom_id res chain seq x y z
N MET A 1 -0.98 -59.21 -72.89
CA MET A 1 0.34 -58.96 -72.28
C MET A 1 0.51 -57.45 -72.21
N ASN A 2 0.77 -56.98 -70.99
CA ASN A 2 0.77 -55.58 -70.57
C ASN A 2 1.90 -54.75 -71.17
N ALA A 3 1.63 -53.47 -71.42
CA ALA A 3 2.57 -52.39 -71.14
C ALA A 3 1.78 -51.12 -70.78
N ASP A 4 1.96 -50.72 -69.54
CA ASP A 4 1.48 -49.52 -68.86
C ASP A 4 2.24 -48.28 -69.36
N SER A 5 1.54 -47.16 -69.51
CA SER A 5 2.15 -45.83 -69.59
C SER A 5 1.16 -44.77 -69.12
N THR A 6 0.94 -44.75 -67.82
CA THR A 6 0.74 -43.56 -66.98
C THR A 6 1.20 -42.23 -67.63
N ILE A 7 0.26 -41.28 -67.80
CA ILE A 7 0.58 -39.87 -68.10
C ILE A 7 -0.10 -38.95 -67.07
N ALA A 8 0.75 -38.48 -66.16
CA ALA A 8 0.76 -37.20 -65.44
C ALA A 8 -0.49 -36.79 -64.65
N ARG A 9 -0.62 -37.36 -63.45
CA ARG A 9 -1.13 -36.64 -62.29
C ARG A 9 -0.28 -35.38 -62.12
N SER A 10 -0.88 -34.19 -62.16
CA SER A 10 -0.19 -32.92 -61.90
C SER A 10 0.50 -33.02 -60.54
N ASP A 11 1.83 -33.09 -60.51
CA ASP A 11 2.61 -33.13 -59.28
C ASP A 11 2.45 -31.77 -58.56
N SER A 12 1.46 -31.68 -57.69
CA SER A 12 1.26 -30.55 -56.78
C SER A 12 2.37 -30.57 -55.73
N TYR A 13 3.53 -30.01 -56.06
CA TYR A 13 4.61 -29.80 -55.11
C TYR A 13 4.70 -28.33 -54.70
N CYS A 14 5.06 -28.10 -53.44
CA CYS A 14 5.21 -26.78 -52.84
C CYS A 14 6.68 -26.36 -52.86
N HIS A 15 6.95 -25.11 -53.19
CA HIS A 15 8.29 -24.55 -53.17
C HIS A 15 8.63 -23.93 -51.83
N ASN A 16 9.88 -23.50 -51.68
CA ASN A 16 10.36 -22.75 -50.52
C ASN A 16 10.05 -23.44 -49.16
N GLY A 17 10.11 -24.77 -49.17
CA GLY A 17 9.89 -25.59 -47.98
C GLY A 17 8.42 -25.66 -47.53
N GLY A 18 7.47 -25.23 -48.37
CA GLY A 18 6.05 -25.37 -48.10
C GLY A 18 5.62 -26.83 -47.99
N ARG A 19 4.60 -27.10 -47.18
CA ARG A 19 4.08 -28.46 -46.97
C ARG A 19 2.80 -28.66 -47.79
N LEU A 20 2.74 -29.75 -48.54
CA LEU A 20 1.50 -30.13 -49.24
C LEU A 20 0.49 -30.69 -48.23
N ALA A 21 -0.65 -30.01 -48.11
CA ALA A 21 -1.78 -30.43 -47.28
C ALA A 21 -2.65 -31.48 -47.98
N ALA A 22 -3.49 -32.17 -47.21
CA ALA A 22 -4.34 -33.26 -47.69
C ALA A 22 -5.38 -32.85 -48.74
N ASN A 23 -5.71 -31.56 -48.81
CA ASN A 23 -6.61 -30.96 -49.80
C ASN A 23 -5.88 -30.45 -51.05
N GLU A 24 -4.63 -30.87 -51.27
CA GLU A 24 -3.77 -30.45 -52.39
C GLU A 24 -3.42 -28.95 -52.39
N HIS A 25 -3.57 -28.27 -51.26
CA HIS A 25 -3.10 -26.90 -51.05
C HIS A 25 -1.72 -26.87 -50.40
N CYS A 26 -0.94 -25.82 -50.66
CA CYS A 26 0.38 -25.63 -50.05
C CYS A 26 0.30 -24.77 -48.79
N ASP A 27 0.72 -25.33 -47.66
CA ASP A 27 0.96 -24.59 -46.43
C ASP A 27 2.35 -23.93 -46.52
N CYS A 28 2.38 -22.63 -46.78
CA CYS A 28 3.63 -21.89 -47.01
C CYS A 28 4.29 -21.41 -45.71
N ASN A 29 5.62 -21.53 -45.66
CA ASN A 29 6.40 -20.92 -44.59
C ASN A 29 6.59 -19.42 -44.88
N PRO A 30 6.41 -18.53 -43.90
CA PRO A 30 6.71 -17.11 -44.08
C PRO A 30 8.17 -16.87 -44.53
N PRO A 31 8.44 -15.90 -45.43
CA PRO A 31 7.51 -14.92 -45.98
C PRO A 31 6.81 -15.34 -47.29
N TYR A 32 6.81 -16.63 -47.62
CA TYR A 32 6.24 -17.13 -48.88
C TYR A 32 4.73 -17.29 -48.83
N THR A 33 4.08 -17.15 -49.98
CA THR A 33 2.63 -17.25 -50.16
C THR A 33 2.28 -17.74 -51.56
N GLY A 34 0.98 -17.77 -51.86
CA GLY A 34 0.45 -18.20 -53.15
C GLY A 34 0.23 -19.72 -53.21
N PRO A 35 -0.34 -20.20 -54.32
CA PRO A 35 -0.80 -21.59 -54.44
C PRO A 35 0.34 -22.62 -54.38
N ARG A 36 1.58 -22.20 -54.61
CA ARG A 36 2.77 -23.05 -54.64
C ARG A 36 3.91 -22.55 -53.77
N CYS A 37 3.68 -21.53 -52.94
CA CYS A 37 4.69 -20.88 -52.12
C CYS A 37 5.83 -20.22 -52.93
N ASP A 38 5.54 -19.81 -54.16
CA ASP A 38 6.49 -19.11 -55.04
C ASP A 38 6.39 -17.58 -54.93
N ASP A 39 5.32 -17.07 -54.32
CA ASP A 39 5.09 -15.64 -54.14
C ASP A 39 5.58 -15.16 -52.78
N TYR A 40 5.78 -13.85 -52.65
CA TYR A 40 6.13 -13.20 -51.39
C TYR A 40 4.93 -12.48 -50.80
N ALA A 41 4.77 -12.58 -49.47
CA ALA A 41 3.73 -11.89 -48.72
C ALA A 41 4.08 -10.40 -48.55
N CYS A 42 4.05 -9.64 -49.64
CA CYS A 42 4.27 -8.20 -49.63
C CYS A 42 3.16 -7.48 -48.85
N VAL A 43 3.53 -6.60 -47.92
CA VAL A 43 2.58 -5.86 -47.07
C VAL A 43 1.90 -4.75 -47.85
N HIS A 44 2.71 -3.91 -48.53
CA HIS A 44 2.26 -2.78 -49.34
C HIS A 44 2.92 -2.81 -50.73
N GLY A 45 2.53 -3.78 -51.54
CA GLY A 45 3.06 -3.92 -52.89
C GLY A 45 2.70 -5.24 -53.55
N ILE A 46 3.36 -5.51 -54.66
CA ILE A 46 3.09 -6.67 -55.52
C ILE A 46 4.27 -7.63 -55.48
N SER A 47 3.99 -8.92 -55.30
CA SER A 47 4.98 -10.00 -55.36
C SER A 47 5.61 -10.10 -56.75
N VAL A 48 6.93 -10.16 -56.80
CA VAL A 48 7.69 -10.50 -58.01
C VAL A 48 7.67 -12.01 -58.26
N GLY A 49 7.56 -12.79 -57.18
CA GLY A 49 7.44 -14.25 -57.18
C GLY A 49 8.61 -14.93 -57.89
N ALA A 50 8.30 -15.94 -58.72
CA ALA A 50 9.30 -16.73 -59.46
C ALA A 50 10.18 -15.94 -60.45
N ARG A 51 9.87 -14.66 -60.73
CA ARG A 51 10.74 -13.78 -61.55
C ARG A 51 11.84 -13.12 -60.74
N TYR A 52 11.86 -13.31 -59.42
CA TYR A 52 12.84 -12.72 -58.55
C TYR A 52 14.23 -13.25 -58.91
N ASP A 53 15.12 -12.31 -59.21
CA ASP A 53 16.50 -12.57 -59.56
C ASP A 53 17.32 -11.39 -59.04
N SER A 54 18.22 -11.64 -58.09
CA SER A 54 19.03 -10.60 -57.45
C SER A 54 19.87 -9.79 -58.43
N GLU A 55 20.20 -10.37 -59.59
CA GLU A 55 21.00 -9.72 -60.65
C GLU A 55 20.15 -9.02 -61.72
N SER A 56 18.83 -9.17 -61.67
CA SER A 56 17.91 -8.54 -62.64
C SER A 56 17.75 -7.04 -62.41
N LEU A 57 17.78 -6.25 -63.49
CA LEU A 57 17.59 -4.80 -63.41
C LEU A 57 16.20 -4.39 -62.87
N PHE A 58 15.18 -5.24 -63.08
CA PHE A 58 13.77 -4.91 -62.79
C PHE A 58 13.16 -5.76 -61.67
N PHE A 59 13.73 -6.95 -61.42
CA PHE A 59 13.17 -7.95 -60.50
C PHE A 59 14.17 -8.37 -59.41
N ASN A 60 15.09 -7.46 -59.04
CA ASN A 60 16.07 -7.66 -57.97
C ASN A 60 15.51 -7.55 -56.54
N LYS A 61 14.21 -7.34 -56.39
CA LYS A 61 13.54 -7.32 -55.09
C LYS A 61 12.38 -8.31 -55.05
N PRO A 62 12.11 -8.94 -53.90
CA PRO A 62 10.98 -9.87 -53.76
C PRO A 62 9.62 -9.22 -54.02
N CYS A 63 9.51 -7.92 -53.69
CA CYS A 63 8.31 -7.11 -53.83
C CYS A 63 8.56 -5.81 -54.59
N LEU A 64 7.58 -5.40 -55.40
CA LEU A 64 7.47 -4.06 -55.96
C LEU A 64 6.55 -3.23 -55.06
N CYS A 65 7.09 -2.26 -54.33
CA CYS A 65 6.34 -1.53 -53.34
C CYS A 65 5.42 -0.46 -53.93
N ASP A 66 4.27 -0.30 -53.29
CA ASP A 66 3.37 0.83 -53.53
C ASP A 66 4.06 2.15 -53.17
N GLU A 67 3.55 3.26 -53.72
CA GLU A 67 4.03 4.59 -53.36
C GLU A 67 3.91 4.82 -51.84
N GLY A 68 4.99 5.29 -51.22
CA GLY A 68 5.02 5.50 -49.77
C GLY A 68 5.60 4.35 -48.95
N TRP A 69 6.08 3.27 -49.57
CA TRP A 69 6.62 2.10 -48.86
C TRP A 69 7.96 1.60 -49.41
N ILE A 70 8.81 1.08 -48.53
CA ILE A 70 10.12 0.47 -48.83
C ILE A 70 10.33 -0.78 -47.95
N GLY A 71 11.44 -1.49 -48.16
CA GLY A 71 11.73 -2.79 -47.53
C GLY A 71 11.74 -3.91 -48.57
N ASP A 72 12.13 -5.11 -48.17
CA ASP A 72 12.11 -6.28 -49.07
C ASP A 72 10.69 -6.85 -49.21
N LEU A 73 9.82 -6.62 -48.22
CA LEU A 73 8.40 -6.99 -48.20
C LEU A 73 7.48 -5.75 -48.14
N CYS A 74 8.01 -4.55 -48.38
CA CYS A 74 7.29 -3.27 -48.36
C CYS A 74 6.65 -2.94 -46.99
N GLU A 75 7.33 -3.32 -45.92
CA GLU A 75 6.88 -3.21 -44.54
C GLU A 75 7.28 -1.88 -43.87
N VAL A 76 8.16 -1.09 -44.50
CA VAL A 76 8.67 0.15 -43.94
C VAL A 76 8.01 1.35 -44.64
N PRO A 77 7.25 2.19 -43.92
CA PRO A 77 6.69 3.39 -44.52
C PRO A 77 7.80 4.40 -44.81
N ILE A 78 7.67 5.12 -45.94
CA ILE A 78 8.52 6.25 -46.32
C ILE A 78 8.46 7.37 -45.27
N ALA A 79 7.43 7.44 -44.42
CA ALA A 79 7.39 8.35 -43.26
C ALA A 79 8.60 8.22 -42.33
N ASN A 80 9.32 7.08 -42.35
CA ASN A 80 10.62 6.94 -41.68
C ASN A 80 11.78 7.67 -42.41
N GLN A 81 11.51 8.49 -43.41
CA GLN A 81 12.46 9.42 -44.03
C GLN A 81 12.43 10.76 -43.27
N CYS A 82 13.62 11.30 -42.97
CA CYS A 82 13.81 12.55 -42.23
C CYS A 82 13.55 12.48 -40.71
N ASN A 83 13.54 11.29 -40.09
CA ASN A 83 13.44 11.07 -38.63
C ASN A 83 12.21 11.74 -37.96
N ASP A 84 11.07 11.87 -38.67
CA ASP A 84 9.89 12.64 -38.22
C ASP A 84 10.18 14.13 -37.94
N ARG A 85 11.33 14.62 -38.42
CA ARG A 85 11.91 15.94 -38.15
C ARG A 85 12.00 16.78 -39.43
N GLY A 86 11.26 16.39 -40.46
CA GLY A 86 11.25 17.06 -41.75
C GLY A 86 10.27 16.46 -42.73
N GLU A 87 10.07 17.16 -43.84
CA GLU A 87 9.28 16.71 -44.97
C GLU A 87 10.20 16.18 -46.07
N PHE A 88 9.94 14.98 -46.58
CA PHE A 88 10.69 14.45 -47.73
C PHE A 88 10.09 14.94 -49.04
N LYS A 89 10.85 15.72 -49.83
CA LYS A 89 10.43 16.25 -51.13
C LYS A 89 11.59 16.21 -52.14
N ASN A 90 11.30 15.85 -53.40
CA ASN A 90 12.29 15.81 -54.49
C ASN A 90 13.59 15.03 -54.16
N GLY A 91 13.48 13.90 -53.45
CA GLY A 91 14.63 13.06 -53.09
C GLY A 91 15.50 13.61 -51.95
N ARG A 92 15.05 14.63 -51.21
CA ARG A 92 15.78 15.23 -50.09
C ARG A 92 14.85 15.55 -48.91
N CYS A 93 15.41 15.52 -47.70
CA CYS A 93 14.76 16.01 -46.50
C CYS A 93 14.78 17.53 -46.37
N HIS A 94 13.60 18.11 -46.14
CA HIS A 94 13.40 19.50 -45.75
C HIS A 94 13.08 19.55 -44.25
N CYS A 95 14.08 19.83 -43.44
CA CYS A 95 13.98 19.75 -41.98
C CYS A 95 13.17 20.90 -41.37
N ILE A 96 12.44 20.61 -40.29
CA ILE A 96 11.67 21.60 -39.54
C ILE A 96 12.47 22.16 -38.35
N GLY A 97 12.14 23.37 -37.92
CA GLY A 97 12.74 23.99 -36.73
C GLY A 97 14.25 24.18 -36.87
N TYR A 98 15.01 23.63 -35.94
CA TYR A 98 16.47 23.71 -35.93
C TYR A 98 17.15 22.41 -36.38
N PHE A 99 16.40 21.44 -36.90
CA PHE A 99 16.95 20.20 -37.43
C PHE A 99 17.67 20.42 -38.77
N PHE A 100 18.71 19.64 -39.02
CA PHE A 100 19.45 19.65 -40.27
C PHE A 100 20.15 18.32 -40.53
N GLY A 101 20.74 18.18 -41.72
CA GLY A 101 21.39 16.96 -42.19
C GLY A 101 20.55 16.25 -43.25
N SER A 102 21.14 15.26 -43.92
CA SER A 102 20.50 14.52 -45.01
C SER A 102 19.20 13.82 -44.60
N GLN A 103 19.05 13.53 -43.31
CA GLN A 103 17.89 12.90 -42.72
C GLN A 103 17.34 13.70 -41.52
N CYS A 104 17.66 15.00 -41.38
CA CYS A 104 17.25 15.81 -40.22
C CYS A 104 17.71 15.25 -38.86
N GLN A 105 18.84 14.55 -38.86
CA GLN A 105 19.38 13.85 -37.70
C GLN A 105 20.16 14.75 -36.73
N TYR A 106 20.50 15.97 -37.16
CA TYR A 106 21.29 16.91 -36.37
C TYR A 106 20.50 18.14 -35.97
N VAL A 107 20.98 18.82 -34.95
CA VAL A 107 20.37 19.97 -34.31
C VAL A 107 21.36 21.14 -34.33
N SER A 108 20.93 22.26 -34.90
CA SER A 108 21.78 23.44 -35.10
C SER A 108 21.90 24.33 -33.86
N ARG A 109 20.89 24.32 -32.98
CA ARG A 109 20.82 25.16 -31.78
C ARG A 109 20.27 24.38 -30.59
N CYS A 110 20.84 24.63 -29.41
CA CYS A 110 20.31 24.18 -28.12
C CYS A 110 19.93 25.42 -27.31
N GLU A 111 18.82 25.38 -26.58
CA GLU A 111 18.41 26.47 -25.68
C GLU A 111 19.10 26.34 -24.32
N HIS A 112 18.80 25.28 -23.56
CA HIS A 112 19.39 25.01 -22.24
C HIS A 112 20.33 23.80 -22.30
N GLY A 113 21.42 23.96 -23.03
CA GLY A 113 22.37 22.86 -23.22
C GLY A 113 23.50 23.18 -24.17
N ARG A 114 24.33 22.18 -24.39
CA ARG A 114 25.49 22.26 -25.28
C ARG A 114 25.39 21.27 -26.42
N ARG A 115 25.76 21.71 -27.62
CA ARG A 115 25.79 20.86 -28.79
C ARG A 115 27.04 19.96 -28.77
N LYS A 116 26.85 18.65 -28.94
CA LYS A 116 27.94 17.67 -29.12
C LYS A 116 27.57 16.68 -30.22
N HIS A 117 28.46 16.49 -31.20
CA HIS A 117 28.25 15.62 -32.36
C HIS A 117 26.90 15.86 -33.08
N GLY A 118 26.50 17.13 -33.23
CA GLY A 118 25.26 17.48 -33.91
C GLY A 118 23.98 17.19 -33.13
N ARG A 119 24.03 16.86 -31.84
CA ARG A 119 22.85 16.75 -30.96
C ARG A 119 23.02 17.64 -29.73
N CYS A 120 21.93 17.96 -29.05
CA CYS A 120 21.97 18.69 -27.80
C CYS A 120 22.20 17.74 -26.62
N ILE A 121 23.06 18.16 -25.69
CA ILE A 121 23.18 17.60 -24.36
C ILE A 121 22.60 18.65 -23.42
N CYS A 122 21.42 18.34 -22.85
CA CYS A 122 20.70 19.28 -22.02
C CYS A 122 21.37 19.45 -20.66
N GLU A 123 21.22 20.65 -20.12
CA GLU A 123 21.51 20.94 -18.73
C GLU A 123 20.47 20.26 -17.83
N ASP A 124 20.84 20.05 -16.55
CA ASP A 124 19.95 19.41 -15.59
C ASP A 124 18.63 20.19 -15.48
N GLY A 125 17.50 19.47 -15.54
CA GLY A 125 16.17 20.07 -15.49
C GLY A 125 15.59 20.49 -16.84
N TRP A 126 16.24 20.19 -17.97
CA TRP A 126 15.74 20.46 -19.31
C TRP A 126 15.77 19.22 -20.22
N GLU A 127 14.80 19.14 -21.12
CA GLU A 127 14.65 18.05 -22.09
C GLU A 127 14.15 18.52 -23.47
N GLY A 128 13.89 17.55 -24.35
CA GLY A 128 13.55 17.74 -25.75
C GLY A 128 14.79 17.84 -26.65
N ASP A 129 14.56 17.75 -27.96
CA ASP A 129 15.64 17.70 -28.97
C ASP A 129 16.56 18.94 -28.98
N TYR A 130 16.03 20.07 -28.50
CA TYR A 130 16.72 21.35 -28.40
C TYR A 130 16.92 21.83 -26.95
N CYS A 131 16.60 21.02 -25.94
CA CYS A 131 16.66 21.42 -24.52
C CYS A 131 15.79 22.65 -24.20
N HIS A 132 14.56 22.61 -24.71
CA HIS A 132 13.60 23.72 -24.66
C HIS A 132 12.41 23.41 -23.74
N GLU A 133 12.28 22.15 -23.33
CA GLU A 133 11.21 21.71 -22.43
C GLU A 133 11.76 21.67 -21.01
N ILE A 134 11.12 22.39 -20.10
CA ILE A 134 11.50 22.38 -18.69
C ILE A 134 10.95 21.13 -17.99
N ILE A 135 11.78 20.46 -17.20
CA ILE A 135 11.36 19.36 -16.34
C ILE A 135 10.92 19.93 -14.99
N CYS A 136 9.70 19.61 -14.58
CA CYS A 136 9.15 19.98 -13.28
C CYS A 136 9.12 18.75 -12.36
N GLN A 137 9.90 18.77 -11.28
CA GLN A 137 9.92 17.67 -10.30
C GLN A 137 8.57 17.53 -9.58
N HIS A 138 7.97 18.68 -9.24
CA HIS A 138 6.63 18.77 -8.67
C HIS A 138 5.86 19.88 -9.36
N GLY A 139 4.63 19.62 -9.82
CA GLY A 139 3.83 20.62 -10.54
C GLY A 139 3.94 20.48 -12.05
N TYR A 140 3.85 21.60 -12.78
CA TYR A 140 3.76 21.60 -14.25
C TYR A 140 4.40 22.87 -14.86
N PRO A 141 4.79 22.85 -16.16
CA PRO A 141 5.37 24.02 -16.83
C PRO A 141 4.39 25.20 -16.91
N ASP A 142 4.88 26.41 -16.66
CA ASP A 142 4.08 27.62 -16.76
C ASP A 142 3.90 28.06 -18.22
N ALA A 143 2.79 27.63 -18.83
CA ALA A 143 2.45 27.98 -20.21
C ALA A 143 2.32 29.50 -20.44
N GLN A 144 2.00 30.30 -19.43
CA GLN A 144 1.89 31.76 -19.58
C GLN A 144 3.25 32.42 -19.73
N ASN A 145 4.29 31.81 -19.16
CA ASN A 145 5.66 32.28 -19.24
C ASN A 145 6.49 31.49 -20.27
N GLY A 146 5.84 30.94 -21.31
CA GLY A 146 6.52 30.17 -22.35
C GLY A 146 7.24 28.93 -21.83
N SER A 147 6.78 28.35 -20.72
CA SER A 147 7.38 27.18 -20.07
C SER A 147 8.82 27.38 -19.59
N GLN A 148 9.22 28.61 -19.26
CA GLN A 148 10.55 28.91 -18.71
C GLN A 148 10.70 28.60 -17.21
N SER A 149 9.59 28.33 -16.52
CA SER A 149 9.56 27.97 -15.10
C SER A 149 8.38 27.08 -14.79
N CYS A 150 8.46 26.31 -13.71
CA CYS A 150 7.38 25.47 -13.23
C CYS A 150 6.45 26.23 -12.26
N VAL A 151 5.16 25.93 -12.34
CA VAL A 151 4.17 26.33 -11.33
C VAL A 151 4.24 25.32 -10.18
N CYS A 152 4.80 25.75 -9.06
CA CYS A 152 5.01 24.88 -7.91
C CYS A 152 3.81 24.83 -6.94
N PRO A 153 3.48 23.65 -6.39
CA PRO A 153 2.63 23.56 -5.21
C PRO A 153 3.27 24.28 -4.01
N ILE A 154 2.47 24.74 -3.05
CA ILE A 154 2.91 25.57 -1.90
C ILE A 154 4.09 25.04 -1.06
N ARG A 155 4.38 23.73 -1.12
CA ARG A 155 5.48 23.09 -0.38
C ARG A 155 6.81 23.12 -1.11
N PHE A 156 6.77 23.30 -2.43
CA PHE A 156 7.92 23.27 -3.31
C PHE A 156 8.19 24.63 -3.92
N SER A 157 9.43 24.87 -4.31
CA SER A 157 9.90 26.11 -4.89
C SER A 157 11.09 25.88 -5.81
N GLY A 158 11.48 26.92 -6.53
CA GLY A 158 12.52 26.85 -7.56
C GLY A 158 11.94 26.73 -8.96
N ILE A 159 12.78 26.96 -9.97
CA ILE A 159 12.33 26.96 -11.37
C ILE A 159 11.86 25.57 -11.81
N HIS A 160 12.36 24.50 -11.18
CA HIS A 160 11.99 23.09 -11.41
C HIS A 160 11.15 22.48 -10.26
N CYS A 161 10.76 23.27 -9.26
CA CYS A 161 10.09 22.80 -8.04
C CYS A 161 10.84 21.66 -7.31
N ASP A 162 12.17 21.79 -7.29
CA ASP A 162 13.17 20.84 -6.80
C ASP A 162 13.71 21.21 -5.41
N ARG A 163 13.12 22.20 -4.75
CA ARG A 163 13.51 22.67 -3.42
C ARG A 163 12.29 22.86 -2.54
N CYS A 164 12.46 22.68 -1.24
CA CYS A 164 11.41 23.02 -0.29
C CYS A 164 11.17 24.53 -0.26
N ALA A 165 9.91 24.96 -0.26
CA ALA A 165 9.55 26.38 -0.19
C ALA A 165 9.94 27.04 1.13
N GLN A 166 10.00 26.26 2.21
CA GLN A 166 10.38 26.71 3.54
C GLN A 166 11.65 26.01 3.99
N ASN A 167 12.66 26.80 4.36
CA ASN A 167 13.87 26.32 5.00
C ASN A 167 13.75 26.54 6.50
N ALA A 168 13.23 25.54 7.23
CA ALA A 168 13.16 25.58 8.69
C ALA A 168 13.80 24.32 9.28
N PRO A 169 14.42 24.37 10.49
CA PRO A 169 15.10 23.22 11.09
C PRO A 169 14.23 21.98 11.32
N LYS A 170 12.90 22.14 11.28
CA LYS A 170 11.91 21.07 11.48
C LYS A 170 11.25 20.61 10.18
N VAL A 171 11.62 21.21 9.05
CA VAL A 171 11.20 20.78 7.73
C VAL A 171 12.22 19.76 7.26
N GLU A 172 11.75 18.59 6.86
CA GLU A 172 12.59 17.60 6.20
C GLU A 172 13.15 18.16 4.90
N PRO A 173 14.40 17.83 4.55
CA PRO A 173 14.96 18.24 3.27
C PRO A 173 14.18 17.65 2.09
N TYR A 174 14.41 18.19 0.90
CA TYR A 174 13.90 17.63 -0.34
C TYR A 174 14.34 16.15 -0.48
N PRO A 175 13.49 15.23 -0.97
CA PRO A 175 12.21 15.45 -1.67
C PRO A 175 10.96 15.56 -0.78
N ASP A 176 11.04 15.20 0.51
CA ASP A 176 9.84 15.07 1.34
C ASP A 176 9.22 16.42 1.73
N CYS A 177 10.04 17.39 2.12
CA CYS A 177 9.60 18.74 2.48
C CYS A 177 8.43 18.76 3.49
N THR A 178 8.35 17.78 4.40
CA THR A 178 7.29 17.70 5.42
C THR A 178 7.73 18.28 6.76
N ILE A 179 6.77 18.70 7.58
CA ILE A 179 7.06 19.16 8.95
C ILE A 179 6.72 18.01 9.89
N HIS A 180 7.75 17.45 10.54
CA HIS A 180 7.53 16.60 11.69
C HIS A 180 7.11 17.46 12.88
N LEU A 181 5.81 17.48 13.17
CA LEU A 181 5.32 17.94 14.47
C LEU A 181 5.48 16.78 15.45
N PRO A 182 6.52 16.75 16.32
CA PRO A 182 6.57 15.77 17.39
C PRO A 182 5.28 15.89 18.20
N ALA A 183 4.72 14.74 18.60
CA ALA A 183 3.53 14.71 19.45
C ALA A 183 3.73 15.72 20.60
N PRO A 184 2.79 16.66 20.81
CA PRO A 184 3.04 17.78 21.69
C PRO A 184 3.50 17.25 23.05
N ARG A 185 4.60 17.77 23.59
CA ARG A 185 5.15 17.38 24.90
C ARG A 185 4.07 17.36 25.99
N ALA A 186 3.02 18.18 25.82
CA ALA A 186 1.80 18.16 26.62
C ALA A 186 1.09 16.79 26.68
N ARG A 187 1.00 16.02 25.59
CA ARG A 187 0.41 14.66 25.57
C ARG A 187 1.24 13.69 26.40
N ILE A 188 2.57 13.70 26.23
CA ILE A 188 3.49 12.83 26.99
C ILE A 188 3.47 13.18 28.49
N LEU A 189 3.50 14.48 28.84
CA LEU A 189 3.38 14.95 30.22
C LEU A 189 2.03 14.58 30.83
N ARG A 190 0.90 14.80 30.13
CA ARG A 190 -0.45 14.41 30.58
C ARG A 190 -0.54 12.91 30.86
N GLN A 191 0.07 12.07 30.04
CA GLN A 191 0.03 10.62 30.21
C GLN A 191 0.79 10.16 31.46
N LYS A 192 1.96 10.76 31.73
CA LYS A 192 2.74 10.49 32.95
C LYS A 192 2.02 10.98 34.21
N THR A 193 1.43 12.18 34.16
CA THR A 193 0.67 12.76 35.29
C THR A 193 -0.58 11.95 35.60
N ASN A 194 -1.33 11.49 34.58
CA ASN A 194 -2.53 10.68 34.79
C ASN A 194 -2.23 9.30 35.42
N SER A 195 -1.13 8.66 35.00
CA SER A 195 -0.68 7.39 35.61
C SER A 195 -0.31 7.57 37.08
N GLN A 196 0.45 8.64 37.40
CA GLN A 196 0.83 8.95 38.79
C GLN A 196 -0.39 9.27 39.67
N ILE A 197 -1.34 10.06 39.17
CA ILE A 197 -2.58 10.38 39.89
C ILE A 197 -3.40 9.10 40.15
N ARG A 198 -3.58 8.24 39.13
CA ARG A 198 -4.32 6.97 39.27
C ARG A 198 -3.70 6.06 40.33
N SER A 199 -2.37 5.93 40.35
CA SER A 199 -1.65 5.16 41.37
C SER A 199 -1.90 5.71 42.78
N ARG A 200 -1.80 7.03 42.97
CA ARG A 200 -2.03 7.67 44.28
C ARG A 200 -3.47 7.48 44.77
N ILE A 201 -4.46 7.59 43.88
CA ILE A 201 -5.88 7.37 44.21
C ILE A 201 -6.14 5.92 44.63
N VAL A 202 -5.57 4.94 43.93
CA VAL A 202 -5.76 3.53 44.29
C VAL A 202 -5.18 3.23 45.67
N ILE A 203 -3.99 3.75 45.98
CA ILE A 203 -3.36 3.58 47.29
C ILE A 203 -4.22 4.21 48.39
N THR A 204 -4.69 5.45 48.22
CA THR A 204 -5.50 6.13 49.25
C THR A 204 -6.84 5.45 49.47
N VAL A 205 -7.53 5.03 48.42
CA VAL A 205 -8.80 4.31 48.52
C VAL A 205 -8.62 2.96 49.23
N SER A 206 -7.55 2.22 48.88
CA SER A 206 -7.27 0.92 49.51
C SER A 206 -6.96 1.05 51.01
N ALA A 207 -6.19 2.07 51.41
CA ALA A 207 -5.91 2.37 52.82
C ALA A 207 -7.18 2.75 53.59
N CYS A 208 -8.03 3.61 53.01
CA CYS A 208 -9.30 4.00 53.62
C CYS A 208 -10.23 2.79 53.83
N LEU A 209 -10.32 1.89 52.84
CA LEU A 209 -11.12 0.67 52.94
C LEU A 209 -10.61 -0.26 54.05
N LEU A 210 -9.30 -0.44 54.16
CA LEU A 210 -8.69 -1.23 55.23
C LEU A 210 -8.99 -0.65 56.61
N LEU A 211 -8.87 0.68 56.77
CA LEU A 211 -9.21 1.36 58.03
C LEU A 211 -10.69 1.19 58.38
N LEU A 212 -11.59 1.33 57.41
CA LEU A 212 -13.03 1.09 57.64
C LEU A 212 -13.32 -0.35 58.05
N LEU A 213 -12.66 -1.33 57.44
CA LEU A 213 -12.78 -2.74 57.83
C LEU A 213 -12.25 -2.99 59.25
N LEU A 214 -11.14 -2.37 59.64
CA LEU A 214 -10.62 -2.47 61.01
C LEU A 214 -11.58 -1.84 62.03
N ILE A 215 -12.18 -0.70 61.71
CA ILE A 215 -13.18 -0.07 62.58
C ILE A 215 -14.43 -0.95 62.69
N LEU A 216 -14.92 -1.51 61.58
CA LEU A 216 -16.05 -2.44 61.56
C LEU A 216 -15.78 -3.69 62.38
N THR A 217 -14.59 -4.30 62.24
CA THR A 217 -14.21 -5.49 63.02
C THR A 217 -14.08 -5.17 64.51
N MET A 218 -13.46 -4.05 64.87
CA MET A 218 -13.41 -3.56 66.25
C MET A 218 -14.81 -3.32 66.82
N PHE A 219 -15.71 -2.71 66.05
CA PHE A 219 -17.09 -2.49 66.46
C PHE A 219 -17.87 -3.79 66.66
N ILE A 220 -17.69 -4.77 65.75
CA ILE A 220 -18.29 -6.10 65.87
C ILE A 220 -17.73 -6.82 67.10
N LEU A 221 -16.41 -6.79 67.33
CA LEU A 221 -15.77 -7.40 68.49
C LEU A 221 -16.20 -6.74 69.79
N HIS A 222 -16.33 -5.41 69.80
CA HIS A 222 -16.84 -4.66 70.95
C HIS A 222 -18.29 -5.04 71.24
N ARG A 223 -19.16 -5.09 70.22
CA ARG A 223 -20.55 -5.56 70.38
C ARG A 223 -20.62 -7.00 70.84
N ARG A 224 -19.75 -7.89 70.35
CA ARG A 224 -19.65 -9.29 70.78
C ARG A 224 -19.22 -9.37 72.26
N ARG A 225 -18.18 -8.64 72.67
CA ARG A 225 -17.74 -8.53 74.07
C ARG A 225 -18.87 -8.02 74.96
N GLN A 226 -19.55 -6.93 74.59
CA GLN A 226 -20.69 -6.40 75.35
C GLN A 226 -21.82 -7.42 75.48
N LYS A 227 -22.19 -8.13 74.41
CA LYS A 227 -23.19 -9.21 74.47
C LYS A 227 -22.76 -10.36 75.38
N GLN A 228 -21.48 -10.74 75.32
CA GLN A 228 -20.93 -11.80 76.17
C GLN A 228 -20.95 -11.40 77.65
N MET A 229 -20.54 -10.17 77.98
CA MET A 229 -20.62 -9.64 79.34
C MET A 229 -22.07 -9.61 79.85
N ARG A 230 -23.03 -9.16 79.04
CA ARG A 230 -24.45 -9.14 79.42
C ARG A 230 -25.00 -10.55 79.67
N LYS A 231 -24.61 -11.55 78.84
CA LYS A 231 -24.98 -12.96 79.06
C LYS A 231 -24.40 -13.49 80.38
N SER A 232 -23.11 -13.26 80.66
CA SER A 232 -22.49 -13.73 81.91
C SER A 232 -23.11 -13.09 83.16
N THR A 233 -23.50 -11.81 83.10
CA THR A 233 -24.18 -11.14 84.23
C THR A 233 -25.58 -11.71 84.47
N VAL A 234 -26.36 -11.95 83.41
CA VAL A 234 -27.70 -12.57 83.51
C VAL A 234 -27.60 -14.01 84.02
N GLU A 235 -26.61 -14.77 83.54
CA GLU A 235 -26.39 -16.15 83.98
C GLU A 235 -25.92 -16.23 85.44
N TYR A 236 -25.11 -15.27 85.89
CA TYR A 236 -24.71 -15.13 87.30
C TYR A 236 -25.91 -14.77 88.19
N ALA A 237 -26.74 -13.81 87.77
CA ALA A 237 -27.95 -13.41 88.50
C ALA A 237 -28.95 -14.58 88.63
N GLY A 238 -29.19 -15.33 87.54
CA GLY A 238 -30.04 -16.51 87.58
C GLY A 238 -29.52 -17.62 88.51
N ARG A 239 -28.20 -17.85 88.55
CA ARG A 239 -27.57 -18.77 89.52
C ARG A 239 -27.68 -18.28 90.97
N HIS A 240 -27.58 -16.96 91.19
CA HIS A 240 -27.73 -16.37 92.51
C HIS A 240 -29.16 -16.54 93.04
N GLU A 241 -30.18 -16.22 92.24
CA GLU A 241 -31.58 -16.43 92.61
C GLU A 241 -31.90 -17.90 92.90
N LEU A 242 -31.34 -18.84 92.12
CA LEU A 242 -31.53 -20.27 92.38
C LEU A 242 -30.96 -20.68 93.75
N ARG A 243 -29.78 -20.18 94.10
CA ARG A 243 -29.14 -20.44 95.41
C ARG A 243 -29.95 -19.84 96.56
N GLU A 244 -30.47 -18.63 96.40
CA GLU A 244 -31.33 -18.02 97.42
C GLU A 244 -32.62 -18.82 97.63
N ARG A 245 -33.27 -19.26 96.55
CA ARG A 245 -34.45 -20.13 96.64
C ARG A 245 -34.14 -21.46 97.34
N GLN A 246 -32.99 -22.07 97.07
CA GLN A 246 -32.54 -23.30 97.76
C GLN A 246 -32.35 -23.06 99.27
N ASN A 247 -31.67 -21.98 99.65
CA ASN A 247 -31.47 -21.62 101.06
C ASN A 247 -32.79 -21.34 101.79
N MET A 248 -33.78 -20.72 101.12
CA MET A 248 -35.10 -20.47 101.70
C MET A 248 -35.88 -21.76 101.91
N LEU A 249 -35.81 -22.71 100.97
CA LEU A 249 -36.43 -24.03 101.12
C LEU A 249 -35.79 -24.82 102.27
N GLU A 250 -34.48 -24.79 102.43
CA GLU A 250 -33.80 -25.41 103.58
C GLU A 250 -34.25 -24.84 104.92
N LYS A 251 -34.43 -23.51 105.02
CA LYS A 251 -34.91 -22.86 106.25
C LYS A 251 -36.40 -23.09 106.54
N ALA A 252 -37.20 -23.37 105.52
CA ALA A 252 -38.63 -23.68 105.65
C ALA A 252 -38.90 -25.15 106.04
N VAL A 253 -37.88 -26.00 106.05
CA VAL A 253 -37.98 -27.35 106.62
C VAL A 253 -38.05 -27.22 108.14
N VAL A 254 -39.28 -27.10 108.64
CA VAL A 254 -39.62 -27.28 110.04
C VAL A 254 -39.34 -28.74 110.41
N SER A 255 -38.47 -28.95 111.40
CA SER A 255 -38.24 -30.27 111.99
C SER A 255 -39.59 -30.89 112.42
N PRO A 256 -39.84 -32.19 112.18
CA PRO A 256 -41.07 -32.87 112.58
C PRO A 256 -41.41 -32.79 114.08
N GLU A 257 -40.51 -32.27 114.91
CA GLU A 257 -40.74 -32.04 116.34
C GLU A 257 -41.66 -30.84 116.65
N GLN A 258 -41.80 -29.83 115.80
CA GLN A 258 -42.61 -28.64 116.14
C GLN A 258 -44.12 -28.77 115.91
N ILE A 259 -44.57 -29.69 115.02
CA ILE A 259 -46.01 -29.87 114.75
C ILE A 259 -46.70 -30.65 115.88
N ARG A 260 -45.98 -31.55 116.57
CA ARG A 260 -46.56 -32.44 117.59
C ARG A 260 -46.96 -31.71 118.88
N ASN A 261 -46.41 -30.53 119.15
CA ASN A 261 -46.69 -29.79 120.39
C ASN A 261 -47.93 -28.90 120.31
N HIS A 262 -48.50 -28.65 119.12
CA HIS A 262 -49.67 -27.79 118.98
C HIS A 262 -51.02 -28.54 119.06
N GLU A 263 -51.02 -29.88 119.08
CA GLU A 263 -52.24 -30.71 119.11
C GLU A 263 -52.68 -31.16 120.53
N ARG A 264 -52.00 -30.72 121.60
CA ARG A 264 -52.25 -31.22 122.97
C ARG A 264 -52.81 -30.23 124.00
N LEU A 265 -53.19 -29.01 123.61
CA LEU A 265 -53.59 -27.95 124.56
C LEU A 265 -54.92 -27.23 124.22
N GLY A 266 -55.82 -27.89 123.51
CA GLY A 266 -57.13 -27.32 123.10
C GLY A 266 -58.38 -28.06 123.58
N LEU A 267 -58.30 -28.83 124.68
CA LEU A 267 -59.45 -29.48 125.33
C LEU A 267 -59.28 -29.45 126.86
N VAL A 268 -59.67 -28.34 127.49
CA VAL A 268 -60.50 -28.21 128.72
C VAL A 268 -61.14 -26.82 128.67
#